data_AF-A0A0D0C2W2-F1
#
_entry.id   AF-A0A0D0C2W2-F1
#
_cell.length_a   1.000
_cell.length_b   1.000
_cell.length_c   1.000
_cell.angle_alpha   90.00
_cell.angle_beta   90.00
_cell.angle_gamma   90.00
#
_symmetry.space_group_name_H-M   'P 1'
#
loop_
_entity.id
_entity.type
_entity.pdbx_description
1 polymer ?
#
loop_
_entity_poly.entity_id
_entity_poly.type
_entity_poly.pdbx_seq_one_letter_code
_entity_poly.pdbx_strand_id
1 'polypeptide(L)'
;IEDPRFCQLILYCCPQNITDPDIPHHTKTYEVILNNFGMMFTVLQANLLMAMREMSFTADIWSSESLNPYLAVTAHWIGQDTETGMCKLSFKSTLIVLHYILGSYMGVEITRALLHLIDWAGICLDRVHAALLHHS
;
A
#
# COMPACT_ATOMS: atom_id res chain seq x y z
N ILE A 1 6.68 -13.63 -14.47
CA ILE A 1 7.66 -12.90 -15.31
C ILE A 1 8.53 -13.88 -16.08
N GLU A 2 8.90 -15.03 -15.51
CA GLU A 2 9.59 -16.13 -16.22
C GLU A 2 8.73 -16.98 -17.18
N ASP A 3 7.48 -16.60 -17.45
CA ASP A 3 6.70 -17.32 -18.47
C ASP A 3 7.32 -16.99 -19.85
N PRO A 4 7.79 -18.00 -20.62
CA PRO A 4 8.50 -17.73 -21.87
C PRO A 4 7.64 -16.97 -22.91
N ARG A 5 6.31 -17.13 -22.87
CA ARG A 5 5.39 -16.44 -23.79
C ARG A 5 5.25 -14.97 -23.39
N PHE A 6 5.26 -14.70 -22.09
CA PHE A 6 5.30 -13.34 -21.57
C PHE A 6 6.63 -12.64 -21.91
N CYS A 7 7.77 -13.32 -21.77
CA CYS A 7 9.07 -12.77 -22.20
C CYS A 7 9.10 -12.48 -23.71
N GLN A 8 8.60 -13.40 -24.55
CA GLN A 8 8.48 -13.16 -25.99
C GLN A 8 7.57 -11.97 -26.33
N LEU A 9 6.46 -11.81 -25.61
CA LEU A 9 5.58 -10.65 -25.79
C LEU A 9 6.32 -9.35 -25.47
N ILE A 10 7.09 -9.31 -24.38
CA ILE A 10 7.91 -8.15 -24.01
C ILE A 10 8.93 -7.81 -25.11
N LEU A 11 9.66 -8.81 -25.62
CA LEU A 11 10.63 -8.60 -26.71
C LEU A 11 9.96 -8.15 -28.00
N TYR A 12 8.77 -8.68 -28.31
CA TYR A 12 7.97 -8.25 -29.46
C TYR A 12 7.50 -6.79 -29.34
N CYS A 13 7.11 -6.36 -28.13
CA CYS A 13 6.67 -4.99 -27.88
C CYS A 13 7.83 -3.98 -27.80
N CYS A 14 9.06 -4.42 -27.54
CA CYS A 14 10.23 -3.56 -27.36
C CYS A 14 11.47 -4.02 -28.17
N PRO A 15 11.35 -4.24 -29.49
CA PRO A 15 12.31 -5.02 -30.27
C PRO A 15 13.69 -4.35 -30.48
N GLN A 16 13.84 -3.06 -30.17
CA GLN A 16 15.09 -2.31 -30.38
C GLN A 16 15.76 -1.84 -29.08
N ASN A 17 15.14 -2.04 -27.92
CA ASN A 17 15.59 -1.45 -26.66
C ASN A 17 15.99 -2.46 -25.60
N ILE A 18 15.56 -3.71 -25.70
CA ILE A 18 15.82 -4.75 -24.69
C ILE A 18 16.07 -6.10 -25.34
N THR A 19 16.95 -6.87 -24.71
CA THR A 19 17.26 -8.25 -25.06
C THR A 19 16.80 -9.18 -23.93
N ASP A 20 16.78 -10.50 -24.17
CA ASP A 20 16.32 -11.48 -23.18
C ASP A 20 17.04 -11.37 -21.81
N PRO A 21 18.37 -11.15 -21.74
CA PRO A 21 19.08 -10.90 -20.48
C PRO A 21 18.66 -9.62 -19.74
N ASP A 22 18.05 -8.65 -20.43
CA ASP A 22 17.59 -7.40 -19.84
C ASP A 22 16.22 -7.56 -19.17
N ILE A 23 15.50 -8.67 -19.42
CA ILE A 23 14.22 -8.96 -18.77
C ILE A 23 14.52 -9.42 -17.32
N PRO A 24 14.06 -8.68 -16.30
CA PRO A 24 14.39 -9.00 -14.93
C PRO A 24 13.77 -10.35 -14.52
N HIS A 25 14.59 -11.21 -13.93
CA HIS A 25 14.13 -12.43 -13.25
C HIS A 25 13.17 -12.09 -12.11
N HIS A 26 12.30 -13.02 -11.68
CA HIS A 26 11.34 -12.76 -10.59
C HIS A 26 12.02 -12.24 -9.33
N THR A 27 13.21 -12.77 -9.00
CA THR A 27 14.02 -12.33 -7.86
C THR A 27 14.40 -10.87 -7.99
N LYS A 28 14.81 -10.45 -9.20
CA LYS A 28 15.19 -9.06 -9.45
C LYS A 28 13.99 -8.13 -9.43
N THR A 29 12.86 -8.55 -10.01
CA THR A 29 11.61 -7.81 -9.91
C THR A 29 11.17 -7.65 -8.45
N TYR A 30 11.25 -8.73 -7.67
CA TYR A 30 10.90 -8.73 -6.26
C TYR A 30 11.78 -7.75 -5.46
N GLU A 31 13.10 -7.79 -5.64
CA GLU A 31 14.03 -6.84 -5.04
C GLU A 31 13.68 -5.39 -5.37
N VAL A 32 13.42 -5.08 -6.65
CA VAL A 32 13.08 -3.73 -7.09
C VAL A 32 11.76 -3.27 -6.50
N ILE A 33 10.75 -4.14 -6.44
CA ILE A 33 9.45 -3.85 -5.81
C ILE A 33 9.65 -3.53 -4.33
N LEU A 34 10.40 -4.36 -3.58
CA LEU A 34 10.65 -4.13 -2.16
C LEU A 34 11.44 -2.84 -1.91
N ASN A 35 12.46 -2.57 -2.72
CA ASN A 35 13.25 -1.35 -2.58
C ASN A 35 12.41 -0.10 -2.86
N ASN A 36 11.65 -0.12 -3.96
CA ASN A 36 10.73 0.97 -4.30
C ASN A 36 9.67 1.15 -3.22
N PHE A 37 9.14 0.05 -2.69
CA PHE A 37 8.19 0.09 -1.59
C PHE A 37 8.80 0.77 -0.36
N GLY A 38 10.01 0.40 0.07
CA GLY A 38 10.67 1.05 1.21
C GLY A 38 10.88 2.55 1.01
N MET A 39 11.27 2.96 -0.21
CA MET A 39 11.41 4.38 -0.56
C MET A 39 10.05 5.12 -0.51
N MET A 40 9.03 4.56 -1.16
CA MET A 40 7.68 5.15 -1.16
C MET A 40 7.09 5.19 0.24
N PHE A 41 7.34 4.16 1.05
CA PHE A 41 6.88 4.05 2.42
C PHE A 41 7.52 5.11 3.31
N THR A 42 8.81 5.40 3.14
CA THR A 42 9.50 6.47 3.87
C THR A 42 8.90 7.85 3.54
N VAL A 43 8.63 8.12 2.26
CA VAL A 43 7.96 9.36 1.82
C VAL A 43 6.54 9.44 2.38
N LEU A 44 5.84 8.31 2.39
CA LEU A 44 4.50 8.20 2.95
C LEU A 44 4.48 8.49 4.46
N GLN A 45 5.40 7.93 5.24
CA GLN A 45 5.53 8.23 6.67
C GLN A 45 5.74 9.74 6.90
N ALA A 46 6.63 10.37 6.13
CA ALA A 46 6.84 11.82 6.20
C ALA A 46 5.56 12.61 5.88
N ASN A 47 4.82 12.20 4.85
CA ASN A 47 3.55 12.83 4.48
C ASN A 47 2.47 12.69 5.57
N LEU A 48 2.41 11.53 6.24
CA LEU A 48 1.47 11.25 7.33
C LEU A 48 1.83 12.05 8.59
N LEU A 49 3.12 12.24 8.90
CA LEU A 49 3.56 13.13 9.99
C LEU A 49 3.17 14.59 9.73
N MET A 50 3.30 15.03 8.49
CA MET A 50 2.93 16.38 8.04
C MET A 50 1.42 16.58 7.86
N ALA A 51 0.60 15.54 7.99
CA ALA A 51 -0.85 15.65 7.88
C ALA A 51 -1.40 16.65 8.90
N MET A 52 -2.28 17.54 8.45
CA MET A 52 -2.86 18.57 9.29
C MET A 52 -3.97 17.96 10.15
N ARG A 53 -3.69 17.87 11.46
CA ARG A 53 -4.65 17.63 12.55
C ARG A 53 -5.25 16.23 12.65
N GLU A 54 -5.83 15.66 11.60
CA GLU A 54 -6.58 14.40 11.69
C GLU A 54 -6.40 13.49 10.47
N MET A 55 -6.30 12.20 10.72
CA MET A 55 -6.26 11.14 9.71
C MET A 55 -7.38 10.14 9.97
N SER A 56 -8.06 9.71 8.91
CA SER A 56 -9.03 8.63 8.98
C SER A 56 -8.51 7.40 8.25
N PHE A 57 -8.94 6.22 8.70
CA PHE A 57 -8.56 4.96 8.09
C PHE A 57 -9.81 4.20 7.70
N THR A 58 -9.78 3.61 6.52
CA THR A 58 -10.75 2.59 6.12
C THR A 58 -10.05 1.24 6.12
N ALA A 59 -10.67 0.25 6.75
CA ALA A 59 -10.20 -1.13 6.76
C ALA A 59 -11.20 -1.96 5.98
N ASP A 60 -10.82 -2.39 4.79
CA ASP A 60 -11.63 -3.23 3.92
C ASP A 60 -11.18 -4.68 4.11
N ILE A 61 -12.12 -5.55 4.45
CA ILE A 61 -11.87 -6.97 4.67
C ILE A 61 -12.71 -7.76 3.68
N TRP A 62 -12.07 -8.66 2.94
CA TRP A 62 -12.77 -9.52 1.99
C TRP A 62 -12.13 -10.89 1.93
N SER A 63 -12.88 -11.86 1.41
CA SER A 63 -12.36 -13.17 1.04
C SER A 63 -12.25 -13.26 -0.47
N SER A 64 -11.15 -13.83 -0.98
CA SER A 64 -11.07 -14.21 -2.39
C SER A 64 -11.98 -15.40 -2.70
N GLU A 65 -12.10 -15.74 -3.99
CA GLU A 65 -12.82 -16.94 -4.44
C GLU A 65 -12.29 -18.24 -3.82
N SER A 66 -11.01 -18.25 -3.45
CA SER A 66 -10.38 -19.39 -2.74
C SER A 66 -10.57 -19.34 -1.22
N LEU A 67 -11.48 -18.50 -0.71
CA LEU A 67 -11.75 -18.28 0.72
C LEU A 67 -10.53 -17.82 1.54
N ASN A 68 -9.56 -17.23 0.85
CA ASN A 68 -8.41 -16.58 1.48
C ASN A 68 -8.79 -15.17 1.94
N PRO A 69 -8.67 -14.84 3.24
CA PRO A 69 -9.02 -13.53 3.76
C PRO A 69 -7.91 -12.50 3.57
N TYR A 70 -8.31 -11.29 3.21
CA TYR A 70 -7.44 -10.14 3.01
C TYR A 70 -7.94 -8.93 3.78
N LEU A 71 -6.99 -8.12 4.23
CA LEU A 71 -7.21 -6.81 4.85
C LEU A 71 -6.48 -5.77 4.02
N ALA A 72 -7.20 -4.80 3.48
CA ALA A 72 -6.60 -3.53 3.06
C ALA A 72 -6.87 -2.46 4.11
N VAL A 73 -5.85 -1.64 4.38
CA VAL A 73 -6.04 -0.42 5.16
C VAL A 73 -5.62 0.77 4.30
N THR A 74 -6.54 1.71 4.14
CA THR A 74 -6.32 2.95 3.40
C THR A 74 -6.37 4.12 4.38
N ALA A 75 -5.31 4.94 4.40
CA ALA A 75 -5.29 6.18 5.15
C ALA A 75 -5.81 7.32 4.27
N HIS A 76 -6.63 8.18 4.85
CA HIS A 76 -7.19 9.37 4.22
C HIS A 76 -6.89 10.59 5.09
N TRP A 77 -6.42 11.67 4.48
CA TRP A 77 -6.07 12.89 5.21
C TRP A 77 -6.17 14.13 4.33
N ILE A 78 -6.19 15.30 4.97
CA ILE A 78 -6.06 16.58 4.28
C ILE A 78 -4.59 17.02 4.36
N GLY A 79 -3.95 17.11 3.20
CA GLY A 79 -2.57 17.58 3.05
C GLY A 79 -2.51 18.95 2.40
N GLN A 80 -1.45 19.70 2.71
CA GLN A 80 -1.14 20.94 2.01
C GLN A 80 -0.32 20.61 0.76
N ASP A 81 -0.71 21.19 -0.37
CA ASP A 81 0.09 21.24 -1.58
C ASP A 81 0.88 22.55 -1.59
N THR A 82 2.21 22.45 -1.69
CA THR A 82 3.13 23.59 -1.68
C THR A 82 3.76 23.85 -3.04
N GLU A 83 3.43 23.07 -4.07
CA GLU A 83 4.09 23.16 -5.40
C GLU A 83 3.84 24.50 -6.10
N THR A 84 2.76 25.20 -5.79
CA THR A 84 2.34 26.44 -6.49
C THR A 84 2.57 27.73 -5.70
N GLY A 85 3.20 27.67 -4.52
CA GLY A 85 3.40 28.84 -3.64
C GLY A 85 2.11 29.35 -2.95
N MET A 86 0.94 28.81 -3.30
CA MET A 86 -0.30 28.94 -2.53
C MET A 86 -0.50 27.71 -1.65
N CYS A 87 -0.77 27.93 -0.36
CA CYS A 87 -1.21 26.88 0.56
C CYS A 87 -2.61 26.39 0.13
N LYS A 88 -2.65 25.33 -0.69
CA LYS A 88 -3.89 24.68 -1.11
C LYS A 88 -4.07 23.39 -0.32
N LEU A 89 -5.23 23.22 0.30
CA LEU A 89 -5.59 21.96 0.94
C LEU A 89 -6.09 20.98 -0.14
N SER A 90 -5.62 19.74 -0.04
CA SER A 90 -6.00 18.64 -0.93
C SER A 90 -6.36 17.41 -0.10
N PHE A 91 -7.41 16.70 -0.50
CA PHE A 91 -7.70 15.37 0.02
C PHE A 91 -6.68 14.39 -0.54
N LYS A 92 -6.06 13.60 0.34
CA LYS A 92 -5.08 12.57 0.00
C LYS A 92 -5.56 11.23 0.53
N SER A 93 -5.31 10.18 -0.23
CA SER A 93 -5.66 8.81 0.13
C SER A 93 -4.55 7.88 -0.33
N THR A 94 -4.19 6.90 0.50
CA THR A 94 -3.15 5.93 0.16
C THR A 94 -3.37 4.60 0.87
N LEU A 95 -3.11 3.52 0.13
CA LEU A 95 -3.09 2.17 0.70
C LEU A 95 -1.83 2.04 1.56
N ILE A 96 -2.01 1.97 2.88
CA ILE A 96 -0.89 1.77 3.81
C ILE A 96 -0.58 0.29 4.00
N VAL A 97 -1.58 -0.58 3.80
CA VAL A 97 -1.46 -2.01 4.06
C VAL A 97 -2.31 -2.82 3.09
N LEU A 98 -1.72 -3.92 2.60
CA LEU A 98 -2.46 -5.08 2.13
C LEU A 98 -1.89 -6.33 2.83
N HIS A 99 -2.72 -7.02 3.60
CA HIS A 99 -2.29 -8.14 4.42
C HIS A 99 -3.16 -9.38 4.19
N TYR A 100 -2.51 -10.53 4.05
CA TYR A 100 -3.18 -11.83 4.07
C TYR A 100 -3.37 -12.27 5.53
N ILE A 101 -4.62 -12.51 5.94
CA ILE A 101 -4.91 -12.87 7.32
C ILE A 101 -4.70 -14.39 7.50
N LEU A 102 -3.67 -14.77 8.26
CA LEU A 102 -3.46 -16.16 8.66
C LEU A 102 -4.23 -16.45 9.96
N GLY A 103 -5.27 -17.30 9.87
CA GLY A 103 -5.93 -17.87 11.05
C GLY A 103 -7.41 -17.53 11.23
N SER A 104 -7.89 -17.64 12.47
CA SER A 104 -9.29 -17.44 12.85
C SER A 104 -9.72 -15.98 12.65
N TYR A 105 -10.87 -15.78 12.01
CA TYR A 105 -11.55 -14.51 11.69
C TYR A 105 -12.04 -13.72 12.92
N MET A 106 -11.30 -13.74 14.02
CA MET A 106 -11.66 -13.00 15.22
C MET A 106 -11.29 -11.54 15.03
N GLY A 107 -12.24 -10.64 15.31
CA GLY A 107 -12.02 -9.18 15.27
C GLY A 107 -10.79 -8.73 16.06
N VAL A 108 -10.39 -9.48 17.10
CA VAL A 108 -9.18 -9.22 17.89
C VAL A 108 -7.89 -9.35 17.09
N GLU A 109 -7.80 -10.31 16.16
CA GLU A 109 -6.61 -10.50 15.31
C GLU A 109 -6.52 -9.41 14.24
N ILE A 110 -7.67 -9.02 13.69
CA ILE A 110 -7.78 -7.89 12.77
C ILE A 110 -7.38 -6.58 13.47
N THR A 111 -7.89 -6.33 14.67
CA THR A 111 -7.52 -5.14 15.45
C THR A 111 -6.03 -5.16 15.81
N ARG A 112 -5.47 -6.32 16.19
CA ARG A 112 -4.04 -6.43 16.50
C ARG A 112 -3.17 -6.18 15.29
N ALA A 113 -3.52 -6.75 14.14
CA ALA A 113 -2.86 -6.46 12.88
C ALA A 113 -2.93 -4.96 12.58
N LEU A 114 -4.12 -4.37 12.61
CA LEU A 114 -4.34 -2.95 12.33
C LEU A 114 -3.51 -2.04 13.26
N LEU A 115 -3.48 -2.32 14.57
CA LEU A 115 -2.67 -1.55 15.53
C LEU A 115 -1.17 -1.69 15.25
N HIS A 116 -0.69 -2.90 14.98
CA HIS A 116 0.71 -3.12 14.60
C HIS A 116 1.10 -2.33 13.35
N LEU A 117 0.17 -2.20 12.41
CA LEU A 117 0.40 -1.54 11.14
C LEU A 117 0.38 0.00 11.27
N ILE A 118 -0.49 0.53 12.12
CA ILE A 118 -0.50 1.97 12.48
C ILE A 118 0.81 2.35 13.18
N ASP A 119 1.27 1.51 14.11
CA ASP A 119 2.55 1.68 14.80
C ASP A 119 3.74 1.58 13.83
N TRP A 120 3.71 0.59 12.94
CA TRP A 120 4.73 0.42 11.90
C TRP A 120 4.80 1.61 10.93
N ALA A 121 3.66 2.24 10.63
CA ALA A 121 3.59 3.47 9.85
C ALA A 121 4.06 4.72 10.62
N GLY A 122 4.45 4.60 11.89
CA GLY A 122 4.91 5.73 12.71
C GLY A 122 3.79 6.72 13.02
N ILE A 123 2.53 6.29 12.96
CA ILE A 123 1.37 7.13 13.20
C ILE A 123 1.03 7.10 14.68
N CYS A 124 1.07 8.27 15.33
CA CYS A 124 0.67 8.38 16.73
C CYS A 124 -0.85 8.18 16.88
N LEU A 125 -1.25 7.32 17.83
CA LEU A 125 -2.65 6.94 18.04
C LEU A 125 -3.56 8.12 18.41
N ASP A 126 -3.00 9.21 18.95
CA ASP A 126 -3.74 10.43 19.33
C ASP A 126 -4.30 11.20 18.13
N ARG A 127 -3.91 10.83 16.90
CA ARG A 127 -4.36 11.42 15.63
C ARG A 127 -5.34 10.55 14.84
N VAL A 128 -5.79 9.43 15.41
CA VAL A 128 -6.58 8.41 14.72
C VAL A 128 -8.05 8.46 15.15
N HIS A 129 -8.95 8.75 14.22
CA HIS A 129 -10.38 8.45 14.39
C HIS A 129 -10.74 7.17 13.63
N ALA A 130 -11.24 6.16 14.35
CA ALA A 130 -11.63 4.87 13.77
C ALA A 130 -13.15 4.81 13.55
N ALA A 131 -13.56 4.59 12.30
CA ALA A 131 -14.92 4.19 11.95
C ALA A 131 -14.83 2.86 11.19
N LEU A 132 -15.33 1.78 11.78
CA LEU A 132 -15.39 0.47 11.13
C LEU A 132 -16.68 0.41 10.30
N LEU A 133 -16.55 0.44 8.97
CA LEU A 133 -17.66 0.15 8.07
C LEU A 133 -17.72 -1.36 7.83
N HIS A 134 -18.68 -2.01 8.47
CA HIS A 134 -18.98 -3.42 8.25
C HIS A 134 -19.85 -3.51 6.99
N HIS A 135 -19.26 -3.87 5.85
CA HIS A 135 -20.04 -4.32 4.71
C HIS A 135 -20.28 -5.82 4.83
N SER A 136 -21.50 -6.16 5.25
CA SER A 136 -22.04 -7.52 5.28
C SER A 136 -22.50 -7.97 3.89
#